data_AF-X0SG18-F1
#
_entry.id   AF-X0SG18-F1
#
_cell.length_a   1.000
_cell.length_b   1.000
_cell.length_c   1.000
_cell.angle_alpha   90.00
_cell.angle_beta   90.00
_cell.angle_gamma   90.00
#
_symmetry.space_group_name_H-M   'P 1'
#
loop_
_entity.id
_entity.type
_entity.pdbx_description
1 polymer ?
#
loop_
_entity_poly.entity_id
_entity_poly.type
_entity_poly.pdbx_seq_one_letter_code
_entity_poly.pdbx_strand_id
1 'polypeptide(L)'
;MALPIPAFYTTTGAILTEKVFGSVQAGEYKPAGSSGYEFRLYNAIGSTESNTMTSVKVSIRDDDGGTDEVWVEQHWIQIKSSSGSTGSGIIDDAQTVFTPVGKNKELSVGDIPSGEYRTLFARCAPPTDAEEDSTIEFQLRVTCQQPGTPICNWITGLRGSGVVASTSHPFRMSTGTTGGIIPYEGGYALIYNNEIYHGSSGEFNCSTGSSGT
;
A
#
# COMPACT_ATOMS: atom_id res chain seq x y z
N MET A 1 20.34 -4.25 -10.05
CA MET A 1 18.96 -4.14 -10.58
C MET A 1 18.33 -2.89 -10.02
N ALA A 2 17.59 -2.15 -10.86
CA ALA A 2 16.99 -0.88 -10.48
C ALA A 2 15.77 -1.08 -9.56
N LEU A 3 15.40 -0.04 -8.80
CA LEU A 3 14.15 -0.04 -8.02
C LEU A 3 12.95 -0.26 -8.95
N PRO A 4 11.84 -0.82 -8.44
CA PRO A 4 10.60 -0.90 -9.21
C PRO A 4 10.14 0.50 -9.64
N ILE A 5 9.56 0.58 -10.83
CA ILE A 5 9.13 1.85 -11.44
C ILE A 5 7.63 1.77 -11.71
N PRO A 6 6.79 1.95 -10.69
CA PRO A 6 5.36 1.81 -10.83
C PRO A 6 4.77 3.00 -11.59
N ALA A 7 3.89 2.72 -12.55
CA ALA A 7 3.12 3.75 -13.23
C ALA A 7 1.79 3.19 -13.74
N PHE A 8 0.75 4.01 -13.67
CA PHE A 8 -0.56 3.67 -14.20
C PHE A 8 -0.70 4.16 -15.64
N TYR A 9 -1.37 3.36 -16.46
CA TYR A 9 -1.63 3.63 -17.85
C TYR A 9 -3.08 3.33 -18.21
N THR A 10 -3.64 4.10 -19.13
CA THR A 10 -4.86 3.72 -19.83
C THR A 10 -4.62 2.44 -20.64
N THR A 11 -5.70 1.77 -21.05
CA THR A 11 -5.60 0.60 -21.95
C THR A 11 -5.01 0.94 -23.32
N THR A 12 -5.03 2.22 -23.71
CA THR A 12 -4.41 2.76 -24.93
C THR A 12 -2.94 3.15 -24.77
N GLY A 13 -2.37 3.05 -23.57
CA GLY A 13 -0.95 3.31 -23.31
C GLY A 13 -0.59 4.76 -22.94
N ALA A 14 -1.57 5.61 -22.63
CA ALA A 14 -1.31 6.93 -22.07
C ALA A 14 -1.09 6.83 -20.55
N ILE A 15 -0.17 7.63 -19.99
CA ILE A 15 0.02 7.70 -18.53
C ILE A 15 -1.27 8.20 -17.88
N LEU A 16 -1.67 7.56 -16.79
CA LEU A 16 -2.87 7.89 -16.02
C LEU A 16 -2.46 8.31 -14.60
N THR A 17 -2.49 9.60 -14.30
CA THR A 17 -2.24 10.10 -12.93
C THR A 17 -3.51 10.40 -12.16
N GLU A 18 -4.58 10.74 -12.89
CA GLU A 18 -5.83 11.25 -12.37
C GLU A 18 -7.01 10.67 -13.15
N LYS A 19 -8.16 10.54 -12.46
CA LYS A 19 -9.39 10.07 -13.06
C LYS A 19 -10.59 10.87 -12.56
N VAL A 20 -11.31 11.44 -13.51
CA VAL A 20 -12.61 12.10 -13.30
C VAL A 20 -13.75 11.14 -13.67
N PHE A 21 -14.69 10.95 -12.75
CA PHE A 21 -15.96 10.27 -13.00
C PHE A 21 -17.14 11.24 -13.22
N GLY A 22 -16.93 12.54 -12.99
CA GLY A 22 -17.97 13.56 -13.14
C GLY A 22 -18.93 13.55 -11.95
N SER A 23 -20.08 14.19 -12.10
CA SER A 23 -21.16 14.12 -11.12
C SER A 23 -21.70 12.70 -10.97
N VAL A 24 -21.80 12.24 -9.72
CA VAL A 24 -22.29 10.90 -9.38
C VAL A 24 -23.46 11.02 -8.44
N GLN A 25 -24.62 10.46 -8.81
CA GLN A 25 -25.80 10.47 -7.96
C GLN A 25 -25.70 9.38 -6.88
N ALA A 26 -26.34 9.62 -5.74
CA ALA A 26 -26.46 8.66 -4.65
C ALA A 26 -26.99 7.31 -5.15
N GLY A 27 -26.31 6.21 -4.78
CA GLY A 27 -26.66 4.86 -5.19
C GLY A 27 -26.36 4.51 -6.66
N GLU A 28 -25.86 5.44 -7.48
CA GLU A 28 -25.50 5.16 -8.87
C GLU A 28 -24.02 4.81 -9.04
N TYR A 29 -23.73 3.81 -9.88
CA TYR A 29 -22.35 3.48 -10.23
C TYR A 29 -21.83 4.34 -11.38
N LYS A 30 -20.57 4.78 -11.29
CA LYS A 30 -19.82 5.36 -12.42
C LYS A 30 -18.51 4.60 -12.67
N PRO A 31 -18.18 4.26 -13.93
CA PRO A 31 -19.05 4.34 -15.12
C PRO A 31 -20.31 3.47 -14.97
N ALA A 32 -21.37 3.82 -15.70
CA ALA A 32 -22.61 3.05 -15.69
C ALA A 32 -22.34 1.62 -16.18
N GLY A 33 -22.76 0.62 -15.38
CA GLY A 33 -22.47 -0.80 -15.61
C GLY A 33 -21.53 -1.37 -14.54
N SER A 34 -21.50 -2.70 -14.43
CA SER A 34 -20.75 -3.38 -13.36
C SER A 34 -19.25 -3.54 -13.63
N SER A 35 -18.78 -3.24 -14.85
CA SER A 35 -17.41 -3.54 -15.28
C SER A 35 -16.37 -2.55 -14.74
N GLY A 36 -16.77 -1.31 -14.43
CA GLY A 36 -15.84 -0.24 -14.04
C GLY A 36 -15.00 0.30 -15.20
N TYR A 37 -14.18 1.30 -14.91
CA TYR A 37 -13.18 1.86 -15.80
C TYR A 37 -11.89 1.04 -15.74
N GLU A 38 -11.45 0.52 -16.89
CA GLU A 38 -10.26 -0.33 -17.02
C GLU A 38 -8.98 0.50 -17.19
N PHE A 39 -7.92 0.12 -16.47
CA PHE A 39 -6.58 0.69 -16.58
C PHE A 39 -5.53 -0.35 -16.18
N ARG A 40 -4.24 -0.03 -16.34
CA ARG A 40 -3.11 -0.94 -16.10
C ARG A 40 -2.11 -0.34 -15.14
N LEU A 41 -1.64 -1.12 -14.18
CA LEU A 41 -0.48 -0.80 -13.36
C LEU A 41 0.73 -1.56 -13.91
N TYR A 42 1.71 -0.82 -14.46
CA TYR A 42 2.96 -1.37 -14.97
C TYR A 42 4.09 -1.25 -13.95
N ASN A 43 5.01 -2.20 -14.00
CA ASN A 43 6.35 -2.04 -13.45
C ASN A 43 7.35 -1.81 -14.59
N ALA A 44 7.82 -0.57 -14.77
CA ALA A 44 8.79 -0.20 -15.80
C ALA A 44 8.37 -0.62 -17.23
N ILE A 45 7.34 0.04 -17.79
CA ILE A 45 6.83 -0.27 -19.13
C ILE A 45 7.95 -0.33 -20.17
N GLY A 46 8.02 -1.43 -20.93
CA GLY A 46 9.04 -1.62 -21.97
C GLY A 46 10.48 -1.83 -21.48
N SER A 47 10.70 -2.08 -20.18
CA SER A 47 12.02 -2.34 -19.61
C SER A 47 12.06 -3.64 -18.81
N THR A 48 13.20 -4.33 -18.85
CA THR A 48 13.48 -5.54 -18.05
C THR A 48 14.48 -5.29 -16.92
N GLU A 49 14.90 -4.04 -16.71
CA GLU A 49 16.02 -3.69 -15.82
C GLU A 49 15.58 -3.36 -14.38
N SER A 50 14.28 -3.40 -14.09
CA SER A 50 13.73 -3.15 -12.76
C SER A 50 13.55 -4.45 -11.95
N ASN A 51 13.54 -4.33 -10.63
CA ASN A 51 13.14 -5.43 -9.76
C ASN A 51 11.62 -5.65 -9.81
N THR A 52 11.16 -6.86 -9.52
CA THR A 52 9.73 -7.15 -9.30
C THR A 52 9.13 -6.23 -8.24
N MET A 53 7.99 -5.63 -8.53
CA MET A 53 7.16 -4.95 -7.53
C MET A 53 6.52 -6.01 -6.63
N THR A 54 6.81 -5.97 -5.34
CA THR A 54 6.22 -6.88 -4.35
C THR A 54 5.42 -6.12 -3.30
N SER A 55 4.50 -6.81 -2.63
CA SER A 55 3.60 -6.22 -1.62
C SER A 55 2.86 -4.98 -2.14
N VAL A 56 2.32 -5.07 -3.36
CA VAL A 56 1.76 -3.93 -4.07
C VAL A 56 0.42 -3.54 -3.45
N LYS A 57 0.26 -2.25 -3.14
CA LYS A 57 -0.98 -1.65 -2.64
C LYS A 57 -1.41 -0.53 -3.57
N VAL A 58 -2.68 -0.52 -3.91
CA VAL A 58 -3.30 0.52 -4.73
C VAL A 58 -4.32 1.27 -3.86
N SER A 59 -4.23 2.59 -3.87
CA SER A 59 -5.12 3.48 -3.16
C SER A 59 -5.46 4.70 -4.01
N ILE A 60 -6.31 5.56 -3.48
CA ILE A 60 -6.67 6.82 -4.10
C ILE A 60 -6.41 7.98 -3.15
N ARG A 61 -6.30 9.17 -3.73
CA ARG A 61 -6.33 10.46 -3.06
C ARG A 61 -7.33 11.35 -3.79
N ASP A 62 -7.76 12.43 -3.17
CA ASP A 62 -8.48 13.50 -3.87
C ASP A 62 -7.61 14.17 -4.94
N ASP A 63 -8.17 15.16 -5.62
CA ASP A 63 -7.53 15.90 -6.71
C ASP A 63 -6.28 16.68 -6.27
N ASP A 64 -6.22 17.10 -5.00
CA ASP A 64 -5.06 17.80 -4.44
C ASP A 64 -4.01 16.86 -3.77
N GLY A 65 -4.36 15.58 -3.58
CA GLY A 65 -3.50 14.55 -3.01
C GLY A 65 -3.73 14.29 -1.51
N GLY A 66 -4.66 14.99 -0.89
CA GLY A 66 -5.28 14.76 0.41
C GLY A 66 -6.20 13.54 0.52
N THR A 67 -6.99 13.53 1.59
CA THR A 67 -7.95 12.45 1.92
C THR A 67 -9.18 12.97 2.68
N ASP A 68 -9.44 14.27 2.62
CA ASP A 68 -10.47 14.96 3.41
C ASP A 68 -11.81 15.05 2.67
N GLU A 69 -11.80 14.83 1.35
CA GLU A 69 -13.01 14.60 0.58
C GLU A 69 -13.83 13.42 1.12
N VAL A 70 -15.15 13.62 1.28
CA VAL A 70 -16.05 12.67 1.94
C VAL A 70 -16.05 11.32 1.23
N TRP A 71 -16.02 11.34 -0.10
CA TRP A 71 -15.99 10.14 -0.92
C TRP A 71 -14.66 9.37 -0.82
N VAL A 72 -13.55 10.02 -0.44
CA VAL A 72 -12.27 9.37 -0.10
C VAL A 72 -12.32 8.76 1.30
N GLU A 73 -12.91 9.46 2.27
CA GLU A 73 -13.04 9.00 3.66
C GLU A 73 -14.00 7.83 3.79
N GLN A 74 -15.12 7.87 3.06
CA GLN A 74 -16.16 6.85 3.08
C GLN A 74 -15.96 5.74 2.04
N HIS A 75 -14.84 5.76 1.31
CA HIS A 75 -14.44 4.72 0.36
C HIS A 75 -15.45 4.48 -0.77
N TRP A 76 -15.96 5.56 -1.37
CA TRP A 76 -16.92 5.45 -2.49
C TRP A 76 -16.26 4.87 -3.73
N ILE A 77 -14.96 5.10 -3.92
CA ILE A 77 -14.20 4.46 -4.99
C ILE A 77 -13.92 3.01 -4.62
N GLN A 78 -14.16 2.12 -5.57
CA GLN A 78 -13.90 0.69 -5.43
C GLN A 78 -13.01 0.23 -6.58
N ILE A 79 -12.04 -0.62 -6.28
CA ILE A 79 -11.10 -1.18 -7.25
C ILE A 79 -11.13 -2.70 -7.15
N LYS A 80 -10.97 -3.38 -8.30
CA LYS A 80 -10.64 -4.80 -8.34
C LYS A 80 -9.44 -5.05 -9.24
N SER A 81 -8.69 -6.10 -8.90
CA SER A 81 -7.66 -6.67 -9.76
C SER A 81 -8.25 -7.66 -10.77
N SER A 82 -7.57 -7.81 -11.90
CA SER A 82 -7.80 -8.82 -12.91
C SER A 82 -6.46 -9.39 -13.39
N SER A 83 -6.52 -10.31 -14.34
CA SER A 83 -5.35 -10.92 -14.97
C SER A 83 -4.25 -9.91 -15.34
N GLY A 84 -3.01 -10.36 -15.14
CA GLY A 84 -1.82 -9.67 -15.62
C GLY A 84 -1.65 -9.80 -17.14
N SER A 85 -0.50 -9.35 -17.62
CA SER A 85 -0.06 -9.60 -18.99
C SER A 85 -0.10 -11.09 -19.36
N THR A 86 -0.69 -11.40 -20.51
CA THR A 86 -0.82 -12.77 -21.01
C THR A 86 0.57 -13.40 -21.22
N GLY A 87 0.80 -14.58 -20.66
CA GLY A 87 2.03 -15.35 -20.87
C GLY A 87 3.24 -14.92 -20.02
N SER A 88 3.07 -13.95 -19.11
CA SER A 88 4.12 -13.46 -18.21
C SER A 88 4.45 -14.40 -17.05
N GLY A 89 3.63 -15.44 -16.82
CA GLY A 89 3.78 -16.32 -15.66
C GLY A 89 3.44 -15.64 -14.32
N ILE A 90 2.87 -14.44 -14.34
CA ILE A 90 2.35 -13.77 -13.15
C ILE A 90 1.24 -14.61 -12.54
N ILE A 91 1.31 -14.81 -11.22
CA ILE A 91 0.22 -15.46 -10.47
C ILE A 91 -1.04 -14.61 -10.63
N ASP A 92 -2.09 -15.26 -11.12
CA ASP A 92 -3.40 -14.65 -11.25
C ASP A 92 -3.99 -14.41 -9.85
N ASP A 93 -4.33 -13.16 -9.58
CA ASP A 93 -4.97 -12.71 -8.33
C ASP A 93 -6.32 -12.03 -8.62
N ALA A 94 -6.89 -12.30 -9.79
CA ALA A 94 -8.11 -11.68 -10.26
C ALA A 94 -9.21 -11.77 -9.20
N GLN A 95 -9.84 -10.63 -8.94
CA GLN A 95 -10.89 -10.50 -7.95
C GLN A 95 -12.24 -10.43 -8.65
N THR A 96 -13.19 -11.22 -8.15
CA THR A 96 -14.57 -11.22 -8.66
C THR A 96 -15.39 -10.04 -8.11
N VAL A 97 -14.95 -9.44 -6.99
CA VAL A 97 -15.66 -8.38 -6.27
C VAL A 97 -14.81 -7.12 -6.21
N PHE A 98 -15.44 -5.96 -6.38
CA PHE A 98 -14.84 -4.66 -6.16
C PHE A 98 -14.60 -4.41 -4.67
N THR A 99 -13.37 -4.00 -4.33
CA THR A 99 -12.98 -3.66 -2.96
C THR A 99 -13.00 -2.15 -2.79
N PRO A 100 -13.70 -1.60 -1.78
CA PRO A 100 -13.64 -0.17 -1.48
C PRO A 100 -12.22 0.27 -1.09
N VAL A 101 -11.77 1.41 -1.62
CA VAL A 101 -10.46 2.01 -1.37
C VAL A 101 -10.59 3.50 -1.02
N GLY A 102 -9.60 4.05 -0.33
CA GLY A 102 -9.57 5.44 0.09
C GLY A 102 -8.70 5.63 1.32
N LYS A 103 -9.11 6.55 2.21
CA LYS A 103 -8.34 6.87 3.42
C LYS A 103 -8.07 5.61 4.25
N ASN A 104 -6.78 5.30 4.44
CA ASN A 104 -6.27 4.13 5.18
C ASN A 104 -6.81 2.77 4.71
N LYS A 105 -7.35 2.69 3.47
CA LYS A 105 -7.93 1.47 2.92
C LYS A 105 -7.45 1.28 1.49
N GLU A 106 -6.67 0.23 1.29
CA GLU A 106 -5.95 -0.01 0.05
C GLU A 106 -6.30 -1.39 -0.51
N LEU A 107 -6.31 -1.49 -1.84
CA LEU A 107 -6.39 -2.78 -2.51
C LEU A 107 -5.00 -3.41 -2.54
N SER A 108 -4.89 -4.64 -2.05
CA SER A 108 -3.68 -5.45 -2.23
C SER A 108 -3.72 -6.15 -3.57
N VAL A 109 -2.62 -6.07 -4.31
CA VAL A 109 -2.43 -6.82 -5.54
C VAL A 109 -1.11 -7.59 -5.49
N GLY A 110 -1.09 -8.71 -6.19
CA GLY A 110 0.04 -9.60 -6.30
C GLY A 110 1.18 -8.96 -7.08
N ASP A 111 2.33 -9.60 -6.96
CA ASP A 111 3.59 -9.11 -7.50
C ASP A 111 3.53 -8.84 -9.01
N ILE A 112 4.31 -7.86 -9.46
CA ILE A 112 4.38 -7.42 -10.86
C ILE A 112 5.86 -7.39 -11.30
N PRO A 113 6.32 -8.37 -12.09
CA PRO A 113 7.67 -8.39 -12.66
C PRO A 113 7.97 -7.18 -13.55
N SER A 114 9.25 -6.93 -13.81
CA SER A 114 9.68 -5.85 -14.71
C SER A 114 9.13 -6.03 -16.11
N GLY A 115 8.66 -4.94 -16.70
CA GLY A 115 8.10 -4.91 -18.05
C GLY A 115 6.65 -5.36 -18.12
N GLU A 116 6.12 -5.89 -17.02
CA GLU A 116 4.79 -6.47 -16.96
C GLU A 116 3.77 -5.54 -16.31
N TYR A 117 2.49 -5.93 -16.39
CA TYR A 117 1.40 -5.17 -15.81
C TYR A 117 0.33 -6.05 -15.18
N ARG A 118 -0.47 -5.41 -14.33
CA ARG A 118 -1.74 -5.93 -13.82
C ARG A 118 -2.90 -5.06 -14.29
N THR A 119 -3.98 -5.68 -14.74
CA THR A 119 -5.19 -4.97 -15.17
C THR A 119 -6.05 -4.67 -13.95
N LEU A 120 -6.49 -3.43 -13.82
CA LEU A 120 -7.31 -2.95 -12.72
C LEU A 120 -8.60 -2.33 -13.25
N PHE A 121 -9.66 -2.43 -12.46
CA PHE A 121 -10.93 -1.77 -12.74
C PHE A 121 -11.32 -0.89 -11.57
N ALA A 122 -11.66 0.37 -11.82
CA ALA A 122 -12.14 1.31 -10.80
C ALA A 122 -13.59 1.72 -11.09
N ARG A 123 -14.37 1.94 -10.04
CA ARG A 123 -15.70 2.55 -10.14
C ARG A 123 -15.98 3.41 -8.92
N CYS A 124 -16.83 4.42 -9.08
CA CYS A 124 -17.47 5.12 -7.98
C CYS A 124 -18.79 4.43 -7.64
N ALA A 125 -19.05 4.24 -6.35
CA ALA A 125 -20.23 3.58 -5.78
C ALA A 125 -20.67 4.31 -4.49
N PRO A 126 -21.19 5.55 -4.60
CA PRO A 126 -21.73 6.27 -3.46
C PRO A 126 -22.89 5.51 -2.80
N PRO A 127 -23.05 5.62 -1.48
CA PRO A 127 -24.20 5.05 -0.79
C PRO A 127 -25.51 5.74 -1.23
N THR A 128 -26.64 5.08 -0.99
CA THR A 128 -27.97 5.55 -1.45
C THR A 128 -28.45 6.82 -0.74
N ASP A 129 -27.87 7.13 0.40
CA ASP A 129 -28.12 8.29 1.24
C ASP A 129 -26.98 9.33 1.16
N ALA A 130 -26.10 9.22 0.16
CA ALA A 130 -25.08 10.23 -0.10
C ALA A 130 -25.73 11.60 -0.38
N GLU A 131 -25.32 12.60 0.39
CA GLU A 131 -25.80 13.99 0.23
C GLU A 131 -24.91 14.83 -0.71
N GLU A 132 -23.80 14.26 -1.19
CA GLU A 132 -22.84 14.94 -2.05
C GLU A 132 -23.18 14.74 -3.54
N ASP A 133 -23.48 15.85 -4.24
CA ASP A 133 -23.62 15.90 -5.71
C ASP A 133 -22.41 16.63 -6.32
N SER A 134 -21.20 16.15 -5.96
CA SER A 134 -19.93 16.74 -6.40
C SER A 134 -19.35 15.98 -7.60
N THR A 135 -18.42 16.64 -8.29
CA THR A 135 -17.60 15.98 -9.32
C THR A 135 -16.56 15.12 -8.62
N ILE A 136 -16.60 13.81 -8.86
CA ILE A 136 -15.64 12.88 -8.26
C ILE A 136 -14.39 12.83 -9.15
N GLU A 137 -13.30 13.39 -8.64
CA GLU A 137 -11.98 13.43 -9.26
C GLU A 137 -10.93 12.93 -8.27
N PHE A 138 -10.12 11.95 -8.68
CA PHE A 138 -9.16 11.32 -7.78
C PHE A 138 -7.83 11.01 -8.45
N GLN A 139 -6.77 11.04 -7.65
CA GLN A 139 -5.45 10.58 -8.03
C GLN A 139 -5.26 9.10 -7.68
N LEU A 140 -4.70 8.33 -8.61
CA LEU A 140 -4.32 6.94 -8.34
C LEU A 140 -2.96 6.91 -7.64
N ARG A 141 -2.86 6.12 -6.56
CA ARG A 141 -1.62 5.92 -5.81
C ARG A 141 -1.27 4.45 -5.74
N VAL A 142 0.03 4.18 -5.76
CA VAL A 142 0.58 2.85 -5.61
C VAL A 142 1.77 2.90 -4.67
N THR A 143 1.80 1.96 -3.74
CA THR A 143 2.97 1.68 -2.92
C THR A 143 3.38 0.23 -3.15
N CYS A 144 4.68 -0.02 -3.06
CA CYS A 144 5.24 -1.36 -3.13
C CYS A 144 6.47 -1.40 -2.24
N GLN A 145 6.88 -2.62 -1.87
CA GLN A 145 8.09 -2.80 -1.10
C GLN A 145 9.31 -2.41 -1.95
N GLN A 146 10.14 -1.51 -1.45
CA GLN A 146 11.43 -1.23 -2.08
C GLN A 146 12.40 -2.39 -1.81
N PRO A 147 12.98 -3.01 -2.85
CA PRO A 147 13.97 -4.08 -2.68
C PRO A 147 15.19 -3.51 -1.97
N GLY A 148 15.49 -4.06 -0.79
CA GLY A 148 16.56 -3.59 0.10
C GLY A 148 16.10 -2.83 1.34
N THR A 149 14.81 -2.44 1.41
CA THR A 149 14.21 -1.96 2.66
C THR A 149 13.54 -3.15 3.35
N PRO A 150 14.08 -3.67 4.46
CA PRO A 150 13.39 -4.71 5.21
C PRO A 150 11.99 -4.23 5.61
N ILE A 151 11.07 -5.18 5.70
CA ILE A 151 9.63 -5.05 5.95
C ILE A 151 9.27 -4.16 7.17
N CYS A 152 10.25 -3.83 8.02
CA CYS A 152 10.09 -3.07 9.25
C CYS A 152 9.91 -1.55 9.12
N ASN A 153 9.74 -0.96 7.93
CA ASN A 153 9.41 0.47 7.85
C ASN A 153 7.94 0.78 8.16
N TRP A 154 7.02 -0.20 8.09
CA TRP A 154 5.58 0.05 8.26
C TRP A 154 4.80 -1.05 9.00
N ILE A 155 5.46 -2.12 9.48
CA ILE A 155 4.76 -3.14 10.26
C ILE A 155 4.81 -2.82 11.76
N THR A 156 3.70 -2.29 12.27
CA THR A 156 3.41 -2.12 13.71
C THR A 156 2.97 -3.43 14.40
N GLY A 157 3.49 -4.59 13.99
CA GLY A 157 2.98 -5.88 14.49
C GLY A 157 3.73 -7.14 14.09
N LEU A 158 5.03 -7.08 13.77
CA LEU A 158 5.78 -8.30 13.44
C LEU A 158 6.20 -9.02 14.72
N ARG A 159 5.49 -10.11 15.02
CA ARG A 159 6.03 -11.22 15.82
C ARG A 159 6.76 -12.15 14.86
N GLY A 160 8.06 -11.97 14.72
CA GLY A 160 8.90 -12.81 13.87
C GLY A 160 10.36 -12.39 13.92
N SER A 161 11.27 -13.37 13.83
CA SER A 161 12.71 -13.15 13.85
C SER A 161 13.16 -12.50 12.54
N GLY A 162 13.67 -11.26 12.62
CA GLY A 162 14.31 -10.56 11.50
C GLY A 162 15.72 -10.11 11.90
N VAL A 163 16.70 -10.30 11.01
CA VAL A 163 18.06 -9.76 11.12
C VAL A 163 18.21 -8.70 10.04
N VAL A 164 18.62 -7.49 10.41
CA VAL A 164 18.95 -6.41 9.46
C VAL A 164 20.43 -6.47 9.15
N ALA A 165 20.77 -6.66 7.88
CA ALA A 165 22.15 -6.61 7.38
C ALA A 165 22.44 -5.21 6.83
N SER A 166 23.20 -4.38 7.55
CA SER A 166 24.04 -3.31 6.94
C SER A 166 24.85 -2.49 7.94
N THR A 167 24.68 -2.65 9.25
CA THR A 167 25.60 -2.06 10.23
C THR A 167 26.35 -3.20 10.93
N SER A 168 27.64 -3.02 11.19
CA SER A 168 28.51 -3.97 11.91
C SER A 168 28.07 -4.28 13.36
N HIS A 169 26.86 -3.85 13.73
CA HIS A 169 26.21 -4.04 15.02
C HIS A 169 24.79 -4.56 14.73
N PRO A 170 24.57 -5.89 14.77
CA PRO A 170 23.25 -6.45 14.48
C PRO A 170 22.25 -5.89 15.48
N PHE A 171 21.18 -5.28 14.96
CA PHE A 171 19.98 -4.97 15.74
C PHE A 171 19.47 -6.28 16.37
N ARG A 172 19.67 -6.46 17.68
CA ARG A 172 19.18 -7.64 18.40
C ARG A 172 17.73 -7.40 18.79
N MET A 173 16.82 -8.04 18.07
CA MET A 173 15.44 -8.19 18.51
C MET A 173 15.38 -9.31 19.57
N SER A 174 15.12 -8.94 20.83
CA SER A 174 14.90 -9.90 21.91
C SER A 174 13.48 -10.46 21.83
N THR A 175 13.33 -11.77 21.74
CA THR A 175 12.05 -12.47 21.93
C THR A 175 11.76 -12.58 23.43
N GLY A 176 11.37 -11.47 24.05
CA GLY A 176 10.85 -11.48 25.42
C GLY A 176 9.44 -12.05 25.49
N THR A 177 9.10 -12.72 26.59
CA THR A 177 7.70 -13.00 26.96
C THR A 177 7.02 -11.71 27.42
N THR A 178 5.68 -11.64 27.29
CA THR A 178 4.89 -10.51 27.77
C THR A 178 5.24 -10.21 29.24
N GLY A 179 5.84 -9.05 29.51
CA GLY A 179 6.24 -8.61 30.86
C GLY A 179 7.73 -8.81 31.23
N GLY A 180 8.61 -9.16 30.29
CA GLY A 180 10.06 -9.32 30.54
C GLY A 180 10.88 -8.03 30.52
N ILE A 181 12.11 -8.10 31.03
CA ILE A 181 13.16 -7.08 30.89
C ILE A 181 13.92 -7.34 29.57
N ILE A 182 14.11 -6.29 28.77
CA ILE A 182 14.85 -6.36 27.51
C ILE A 182 16.16 -5.58 27.63
N PRO A 183 17.34 -6.24 27.57
CA PRO A 183 18.61 -5.54 27.45
C PRO A 183 18.78 -5.00 26.01
N TYR A 184 19.31 -3.78 25.87
CA TYR A 184 19.66 -3.17 24.59
C TYR A 184 21.11 -2.66 24.60
N GLU A 185 21.84 -2.90 23.51
CA GLU A 185 23.14 -2.28 23.25
C GLU A 185 22.91 -0.93 22.59
N GLY A 186 23.70 0.10 22.95
CA GLY A 186 23.42 1.49 22.60
C GLY A 186 23.20 1.74 21.10
N GLY A 187 22.30 2.67 20.79
CA GLY A 187 21.80 2.91 19.44
C GLY A 187 20.29 3.08 19.41
N TYR A 188 19.68 2.77 18.27
CA TYR A 188 18.23 2.73 18.12
C TYR A 188 17.70 1.38 18.61
N ALA A 189 16.69 1.37 19.48
CA ALA A 189 15.99 0.16 19.87
C ALA A 189 14.48 0.36 19.72
N LEU A 190 13.80 -0.59 19.09
CA LEU A 190 12.34 -0.62 18.95
C LEU A 190 11.79 -1.40 20.14
N ILE A 191 11.21 -0.69 21.11
CA ILE A 191 10.75 -1.31 22.36
C ILE A 191 9.30 -0.88 22.62
N TYR A 192 8.36 -1.80 22.36
CA TYR A 192 6.94 -1.75 22.75
C TYR A 192 6.11 -0.57 22.18
N ASN A 193 4.95 -0.85 21.58
CA ASN A 193 3.95 0.15 21.15
C ASN A 193 4.46 1.42 20.41
N ASN A 194 5.45 1.27 19.52
CA ASN A 194 5.95 2.30 18.59
C ASN A 194 6.97 3.32 19.12
N GLU A 195 7.58 3.14 20.31
CA GLU A 195 8.62 4.07 20.74
C GLU A 195 10.02 3.64 20.24
N ILE A 196 10.67 4.55 19.50
CA ILE A 196 12.07 4.40 19.07
C ILE A 196 12.91 5.07 20.16
N TYR A 197 13.64 4.25 20.93
CA TYR A 197 14.57 4.78 21.92
C TYR A 197 15.95 5.01 21.29
N HIS A 198 16.55 6.17 21.53
CA HIS A 198 17.94 6.49 21.18
C HIS A 198 18.72 6.77 22.46
N GLY A 199 19.64 5.88 22.82
CA GLY A 199 20.44 6.04 24.04
C GLY A 199 21.65 5.09 24.13
N SER A 200 22.47 5.29 25.17
CA SER A 200 23.50 4.35 25.60
C SER A 200 22.87 3.04 26.08
N SER A 201 23.61 1.92 26.01
CA SER A 201 23.12 0.58 26.40
C SER A 201 22.44 0.56 27.78
N GLY A 202 21.36 -0.21 27.94
CA GLY A 202 20.61 -0.31 29.19
C GLY A 202 19.56 -1.43 29.18
N GLU A 203 18.60 -1.37 30.11
CA GLU A 203 17.51 -2.33 30.25
C GLU A 203 16.13 -1.63 30.21
N PHE A 204 15.17 -2.22 29.51
CA PHE A 204 13.78 -1.73 29.46
C PHE A 204 12.82 -2.73 30.08
N ASN A 205 11.95 -2.26 30.99
CA ASN A 205 10.95 -3.10 31.62
C ASN A 205 9.60 -2.97 30.90
N CYS A 206 9.23 -4.00 30.14
CA CYS A 206 7.97 -4.03 29.39
C CYS A 206 6.71 -4.09 30.26
N SER A 207 6.83 -4.33 31.57
CA SER A 207 5.68 -4.32 32.50
C SER A 207 5.31 -2.92 32.99
N THR A 208 6.26 -1.98 33.01
CA THR A 208 6.04 -0.61 33.52
C THR A 208 6.13 0.46 32.44
N GLY A 209 6.64 0.13 31.24
CA GLY A 209 6.84 1.09 30.16
C GLY A 209 7.93 2.13 30.46
N SER A 210 8.86 1.80 31.35
CA SER A 210 9.93 2.70 31.77
C SER A 210 11.31 2.04 31.61
N SER A 211 12.31 2.83 31.25
CA SER A 211 13.72 2.41 31.32
C SER A 211 14.20 2.46 32.77
N GLY A 212 14.87 1.39 33.21
CA GLY A 212 15.68 1.43 34.42
C GLY A 212 16.94 2.22 34.13
N THR A 213 17.33 3.09 35.07
CA THR A 213 18.53 3.96 35.00
C THR A 213 19.82 3.19 34.78
#